data_AF-A0ABD2GFT3-F1
#
_entry.id   AF-A0ABD2GFT3-F1
#
_cell.length_a   1.000
_cell.length_b   1.000
_cell.length_c   1.000
_cell.angle_alpha   90.00
_cell.angle_beta   90.00
_cell.angle_gamma   90.00
#
_symmetry.space_group_name_H-M   'P 1'
#
loop_
_entity.id
_entity.type
_entity.pdbx_description
1 polymer ?
#
loop_
_entity_poly.entity_id
_entity_poly.type
_entity_poly.pdbx_seq_one_letter_code
_entity_poly.pdbx_strand_id
1 'polypeptide(L)'
;MKSSQAISLEVDESTDVSIIRQLDVHVRYLDKEGHVLNQFLDLVAIADGKANTVVNAIKDVMLKKGLPTENLYGLGTDGTAVMTGRLNGVAKQLADSFPKIVAVACAA
;
A
#
# COMPACT_ATOMS: atom_id res chain seq x y z
N MET A 1 -10.05 -8.36 -9.21
CA MET A 1 -8.71 -8.35 -8.60
C MET A 1 -7.83 -9.53 -9.03
N LYS A 2 -8.14 -10.79 -8.65
CA LYS A 2 -7.25 -11.96 -8.88
C LYS A 2 -6.90 -12.25 -10.35
N SER A 3 -7.74 -11.84 -11.30
CA SER A 3 -7.49 -11.98 -12.74
C SER A 3 -6.83 -10.76 -13.38
N SER A 4 -6.60 -9.68 -12.63
CA SER A 4 -5.97 -8.47 -13.16
C SER A 4 -4.49 -8.72 -13.42
N GLN A 5 -4.01 -8.27 -14.58
CA GLN A 5 -2.59 -8.35 -14.94
C GLN A 5 -1.73 -7.31 -14.23
N ALA A 6 -2.35 -6.26 -13.68
CA ALA A 6 -1.67 -5.23 -12.90
C ALA A 6 -2.53 -4.78 -11.72
N ILE A 7 -1.90 -4.62 -10.57
CA ILE A 7 -2.50 -4.05 -9.36
C ILE A 7 -1.58 -2.97 -8.79
N SER A 8 -2.18 -1.97 -8.16
CA SER A 8 -1.51 -0.97 -7.34
C SER A 8 -2.10 -1.00 -5.95
N LEU A 9 -1.26 -0.80 -4.93
CA LEU A 9 -1.73 -0.49 -3.59
C LEU A 9 -1.92 1.00 -3.44
N GLU A 10 -2.88 1.40 -2.62
CA GLU A 10 -3.05 2.77 -2.14
C GLU A 10 -3.12 2.68 -0.62
N VAL A 11 -2.26 3.42 0.07
CA VAL A 11 -2.13 3.37 1.52
C VAL A 11 -2.17 4.76 2.12
N ASP A 12 -2.87 4.88 3.24
CA ASP A 12 -2.95 6.14 4.00
C ASP A 12 -2.89 5.86 5.50
N GLU A 13 -2.26 6.76 6.24
CA GLU A 13 -2.17 6.67 7.70
C GLU A 13 -3.14 7.67 8.33
N SER A 14 -3.89 7.22 9.32
CA SER A 14 -4.75 8.08 10.13
C SER A 14 -4.60 7.75 11.61
N THR A 15 -5.16 8.61 12.47
CA THR A 15 -5.26 8.35 13.90
C THR A 15 -6.72 8.48 14.29
N ASP A 16 -7.26 7.43 14.91
CA ASP A 16 -8.65 7.42 15.33
C ASP A 16 -8.89 8.24 16.60
N VAL A 17 -10.16 8.32 17.02
CA VAL A 17 -10.59 9.08 18.21
C VAL A 17 -10.01 8.54 19.52
N SER A 18 -9.48 7.31 19.53
CA SER A 18 -8.81 6.69 20.67
C SER A 18 -7.28 6.84 20.63
N ILE A 19 -6.76 7.67 19.71
CA ILE A 19 -5.33 7.92 19.51
C ILE A 19 -4.59 6.66 19.01
N ILE A 20 -5.32 5.72 18.39
CA ILE A 20 -4.71 4.55 17.76
C ILE A 20 -4.40 4.90 16.31
N ARG A 21 -3.16 4.65 15.89
CA ARG A 21 -2.76 4.79 14.49
C ARG A 21 -3.36 3.66 13.67
N GLN A 22 -4.00 4.02 12.57
CA GLN A 22 -4.63 3.10 11.64
C GLN A 22 -3.94 3.26 10.28
N LEU A 23 -3.67 2.13 9.64
CA LEU A 23 -3.25 2.09 8.25
C LEU A 23 -4.41 1.60 7.40
N ASP A 24 -4.91 2.47 6.55
CA ASP A 24 -5.90 2.14 5.54
C ASP A 24 -5.20 1.58 4.30
N VAL A 25 -5.68 0.44 3.81
CA VAL A 25 -5.09 -0.25 2.67
C VAL A 25 -6.16 -0.52 1.62
N HIS A 26 -5.94 0.04 0.44
CA HIS A 26 -6.75 -0.16 -0.75
C HIS A 26 -5.93 -0.83 -1.85
N VAL A 27 -6.65 -1.49 -2.77
CA VAL A 27 -6.08 -1.99 -4.02
C VAL A 27 -6.83 -1.40 -5.21
N ARG A 28 -6.04 -0.96 -6.19
CA ARG A 28 -6.49 -0.47 -7.48
C ARG A 28 -6.13 -1.47 -8.56
N TYR A 29 -7.08 -1.85 -9.39
CA TYR A 29 -6.88 -2.85 -10.44
C TYR A 29 -7.84 -2.65 -11.62
N LEU A 30 -7.58 -3.34 -12.73
CA LEU A 30 -8.48 -3.39 -13.87
C LEU A 30 -9.40 -4.61 -13.78
N ASP A 31 -10.69 -4.43 -14.04
CA ASP A 31 -11.60 -5.54 -14.29
C ASP A 31 -11.37 -6.15 -15.69
N LYS A 32 -12.21 -7.11 -16.09
CA LYS A 32 -12.04 -7.81 -17.38
C LYS A 32 -12.42 -6.92 -18.56
N GLU A 33 -13.22 -5.92 -18.28
CA GLU A 33 -13.76 -4.93 -19.21
C GLU A 33 -12.82 -3.72 -19.36
N GLY A 34 -11.75 -3.65 -18.56
CA GLY A 34 -10.76 -2.59 -18.57
C GLY A 34 -11.13 -1.38 -17.72
N HIS A 35 -12.16 -1.47 -16.86
CA HIS A 35 -12.47 -0.42 -15.91
C HIS A 35 -11.53 -0.47 -14.72
N VAL A 36 -11.16 0.72 -14.26
CA VAL A 36 -10.39 0.90 -13.04
C VAL A 36 -11.32 0.76 -11.84
N LEU A 37 -11.01 -0.19 -10.95
CA LEU A 37 -11.70 -0.39 -9.69
C LEU A 37 -10.75 -0.12 -8.53
N ASN A 38 -11.27 0.57 -7.51
CA ASN A 38 -10.63 0.76 -6.21
C ASN A 38 -11.42 -0.04 -5.17
N GLN A 39 -10.72 -0.85 -4.39
CA GLN A 39 -11.33 -1.73 -3.41
C GLN A 39 -10.60 -1.62 -2.07
N PHE A 40 -11.35 -1.33 -1.01
CA PHE A 40 -10.88 -1.43 0.36
C PHE A 40 -10.46 -2.87 0.67
N LEU A 41 -9.28 -3.03 1.27
CA LEU A 41 -8.77 -4.34 1.69
C LEU A 41 -8.87 -4.54 3.20
N ASP A 42 -8.30 -3.62 3.97
CA ASP A 42 -8.28 -3.70 5.43
C ASP A 42 -7.95 -2.35 6.05
N LEU A 43 -8.37 -2.16 7.30
CA LEU A 43 -7.98 -1.04 8.15
C LEU A 43 -7.29 -1.66 9.38
N VAL A 44 -5.98 -1.47 9.49
CA VAL A 44 -5.17 -2.18 10.48
C VAL A 44 -4.56 -1.22 11.49
N ALA A 45 -4.71 -1.53 12.77
CA ALA A 45 -4.02 -0.80 13.82
C ALA A 45 -2.52 -1.08 13.74
N ILE A 46 -1.72 -0.01 13.74
CA ILE A 46 -0.25 -0.09 13.74
C ILE A 46 0.32 0.51 15.03
N ALA A 47 1.43 -0.06 15.50
CA ALA A 47 2.04 0.36 16.75
C ALA A 47 2.68 1.75 16.67
N ASP A 48 3.24 2.10 15.51
CA ASP A 48 3.82 3.40 15.22
C ASP A 48 3.82 3.71 13.71
N GLY A 49 4.09 4.96 13.36
CA GLY A 49 4.22 5.42 11.97
C GLY A 49 5.65 5.29 11.43
N LYS A 50 6.42 4.27 11.83
CA LYS A 50 7.74 4.03 11.23
C LYS A 50 7.59 3.19 9.96
N ALA A 51 8.49 3.41 9.01
CA ALA A 51 8.44 2.73 7.71
C ALA A 51 8.41 1.20 7.84
N ASN A 52 9.22 0.60 8.73
CA ASN A 52 9.24 -0.86 8.92
C ASN A 52 7.89 -1.39 9.42
N THR A 53 7.25 -0.69 10.35
CA THR A 53 5.95 -1.08 10.91
C THR A 53 4.89 -1.06 9.83
N VAL A 54 4.86 0.01 9.02
CA VAL A 54 3.92 0.16 7.90
C VAL A 54 4.17 -0.92 6.84
N VAL A 55 5.42 -1.17 6.45
CA VAL A 55 5.78 -2.20 5.45
C VAL A 55 5.34 -3.60 5.90
N ASN A 56 5.56 -3.94 7.16
CA ASN A 56 5.14 -5.24 7.71
C ASN A 56 3.61 -5.36 7.69
N ALA A 57 2.90 -4.33 8.14
CA ALA A 57 1.43 -4.30 8.10
C ALA A 57 0.88 -4.46 6.67
N ILE A 58 1.48 -3.78 5.68
CA ILE A 58 1.13 -3.93 4.26
C ILE A 58 1.33 -5.38 3.81
N LYS A 59 2.50 -5.97 4.08
CA LYS A 59 2.80 -7.36 3.69
C LYS A 59 1.84 -8.36 4.32
N ASP A 60 1.49 -8.15 5.59
CA ASP A 60 0.52 -8.99 6.29
C ASP A 60 -0.88 -8.90 5.68
N VAL A 61 -1.34 -7.69 5.34
CA VAL A 61 -2.60 -7.49 4.62
C VAL A 61 -2.55 -8.17 3.25
N MET A 62 -1.45 -8.03 2.50
CA MET A 62 -1.29 -8.66 1.20
C MET A 62 -1.39 -10.19 1.29
N LEU A 63 -0.72 -10.78 2.28
CA LEU A 63 -0.75 -12.21 2.54
C LEU A 63 -2.16 -12.68 2.95
N LYS A 64 -2.77 -11.99 3.93
CA LYS A 64 -4.11 -12.31 4.46
C LYS A 64 -5.19 -12.25 3.39
N LYS A 65 -5.10 -11.31 2.45
CA LYS A 65 -6.07 -11.12 1.36
C LYS A 65 -5.73 -11.95 0.11
N GLY A 66 -4.56 -12.61 0.09
CA GLY A 66 -4.10 -13.41 -1.03
C GLY A 66 -3.94 -12.59 -2.31
N LEU A 67 -3.28 -11.43 -2.20
CA LEU A 67 -3.00 -10.58 -3.35
C LEU A 67 -1.98 -11.24 -4.29
N PRO A 68 -2.17 -11.16 -5.62
CA PRO A 68 -1.21 -11.62 -6.61
C PRO A 68 -0.02 -10.65 -6.64
N THR A 69 0.98 -10.87 -5.79
CA THR A 69 2.14 -9.98 -5.64
C THR A 69 3.00 -9.94 -6.91
N GLU A 70 2.93 -10.98 -7.73
CA GLU A 70 3.49 -11.03 -9.07
C GLU A 70 2.89 -9.97 -10.00
N ASN A 71 1.70 -9.45 -9.72
CA ASN A 71 1.05 -8.40 -10.52
C ASN A 71 1.11 -7.03 -9.82
N LEU A 72 1.91 -6.87 -8.77
CA LEU A 72 2.05 -5.60 -8.06
C LEU A 72 3.01 -4.66 -8.80
N TYR A 73 2.48 -3.54 -9.28
CA TYR A 73 3.21 -2.54 -10.07
C TYR A 73 3.15 -1.13 -9.50
N GLY A 74 2.24 -0.84 -8.58
CA GLY A 74 2.03 0.51 -8.08
C GLY A 74 1.91 0.60 -6.56
N LEU A 75 2.31 1.75 -6.03
CA LEU A 75 2.07 2.18 -4.66
C LEU A 75 1.70 3.66 -4.65
N GLY A 76 0.46 3.98 -4.29
CA GLY A 76 0.00 5.33 -3.98
C GLY A 76 0.10 5.58 -2.47
N THR A 77 0.62 6.73 -2.08
CA THR A 77 0.79 7.11 -0.66
C THR A 77 0.84 8.63 -0.47
N ASP A 78 0.71 9.11 0.76
CA ASP A 78 1.04 10.49 1.11
C ASP A 78 2.52 10.84 0.80
N GLY A 79 2.82 12.14 0.76
CA GLY A 79 4.16 12.65 0.44
C GLY A 79 5.13 12.66 1.62
N THR A 80 4.83 12.01 2.75
CA THR A 80 5.67 12.13 3.95
C THR A 80 7.02 11.43 3.75
N ALA A 81 8.04 11.89 4.50
CA ALA A 81 9.38 11.31 4.41
C ALA A 81 9.43 9.83 4.84
N VAL A 82 8.53 9.41 5.73
CA VAL A 82 8.37 8.00 6.13
C VAL A 82 7.90 7.17 4.94
N MET A 83 6.96 7.68 4.15
CA MET A 83 6.41 6.92 3.03
C MET A 83 7.32 6.98 1.79
N THR A 84 7.85 8.16 1.47
CA THR A 84 8.56 8.43 0.19
C THR A 84 10.09 8.46 0.31
N GLY A 85 10.64 8.33 1.53
CA GLY A 85 12.08 8.44 1.78
C GLY A 85 12.92 7.50 0.91
N ARG A 86 13.93 8.06 0.23
CA ARG A 86 14.75 7.34 -0.76
C ARG A 86 15.58 6.17 -0.19
N LEU A 87 15.99 6.25 1.08
CA LEU A 87 16.87 5.26 1.69
C LEU A 87 16.10 4.22 2.52
N ASN A 88 15.15 4.68 3.34
CA ASN A 88 14.46 3.84 4.33
C ASN A 88 12.94 4.03 4.33
N GLY A 89 12.37 4.75 3.35
CA GLY A 89 10.93 4.96 3.28
C GLY A 89 10.17 3.70 2.88
N VAL A 90 8.86 3.68 3.13
CA VAL A 90 7.97 2.56 2.80
C VAL A 90 8.07 2.20 1.31
N ALA A 91 8.04 3.20 0.43
CA ALA A 91 8.19 3.02 -1.00
C ALA A 91 9.49 2.31 -1.37
N LYS A 92 10.61 2.70 -0.75
CA LYS A 92 11.92 2.09 -0.99
C LYS A 92 11.95 0.64 -0.53
N GLN A 93 11.49 0.37 0.69
CA GLN A 93 11.49 -0.98 1.25
C GLN A 93 10.56 -1.95 0.51
N LEU A 94 9.39 -1.47 0.07
CA LEU A 94 8.50 -2.26 -0.77
C LEU A 94 9.10 -2.50 -2.16
N ALA A 95 9.75 -1.51 -2.77
CA ALA A 95 10.45 -1.70 -4.04
C ALA A 95 11.59 -2.72 -3.93
N ASP A 96 12.29 -2.79 -2.79
CA ASP A 96 13.33 -3.81 -2.55
C ASP A 96 12.74 -5.24 -2.48
N SER A 97 11.50 -5.37 -2.01
CA SER A 97 10.79 -6.67 -1.97
C SER A 97 10.06 -6.99 -3.28
N PHE A 98 9.61 -5.96 -4.00
CA PHE A 98 8.79 -6.03 -5.20
C PHE A 98 9.36 -5.05 -6.26
N PRO A 99 10.38 -5.45 -7.03
CA PRO A 99 11.16 -4.55 -7.89
C PRO A 99 10.39 -3.83 -9.00
N LYS A 100 9.14 -4.24 -9.27
CA LYS A 100 8.28 -3.66 -10.32
C LYS A 100 7.44 -2.50 -9.82
N ILE A 101 7.45 -2.21 -8.51
CA ILE A 101 6.67 -1.12 -7.93
C ILE A 101 7.20 0.22 -8.39
N VAL A 102 6.29 1.03 -8.93
CA VAL A 102 6.44 2.48 -9.07
C VAL A 102 5.63 3.15 -7.98
N ALA A 103 6.30 3.89 -7.11
CA ALA A 103 5.65 4.66 -6.06
C ALA A 103 5.28 6.07 -6.56
N VAL A 104 4.06 6.49 -6.26
CA VAL A 104 3.52 7.81 -6.58
C VAL A 104 3.03 8.46 -5.29
N ALA A 105 3.58 9.62 -4.96
CA ALA A 105 3.11 10.43 -3.85
C ALA A 105 1.88 11.25 -4.27
N CYS A 106 0.97 11.48 -3.33
CA CYS A 106 -0.16 12.38 -3.51
C CYS A 106 0.32 13.80 -3.88
N ALA A 107 -0.38 14.44 -4.80
CA ALA A 107 -0.14 15.85 -5.14
C ALA A 107 -0.76 16.73 -4.05
N ALA A 108 0.06 17.57 -3.43
CA ALA A 108 -0.37 18.54 -2.42
C ALA A 108 -1.19 19.69 -3.02
#